data_AF-A0AAV5DZ72-F1
#
_entry.id   AF-A0AAV5DZ72-F1
#
_cell.length_a   1.000
_cell.length_b   1.000
_cell.length_c   1.000
_cell.angle_alpha   90.00
_cell.angle_beta   90.00
_cell.angle_gamma   90.00
#
_symmetry.space_group_name_H-M   'P 1'
#
loop_
_entity.id
_entity.type
_entity.pdbx_description
1 polymer ?
#
loop_
_entity_poly.entity_id
_entity_poly.type
_entity_poly.pdbx_seq_one_letter_code
_entity_poly.pdbx_strand_id
1 'polypeptide(L)'
;MTADVQMKDTEPHPAAPAPAAAAAPAFSTLHHLKEIASVIEAGSLSKEVRRISRAVRLTVALRRRLAARDVSAFLSFALPASSDAYARLSALLPKAKTCANASIARLKNLNRRTVDVLASRLYFYYSYVYELTNSLAEIRGNLLALHRMATLHHDELGQETLLNLLLRNYLHYNLYDQAEKLSSADICSTWAKLGQFSWSTLMLKESLLQAARKAPTSALGFRIQCNKWAIIVRLLLGEIPERTVFMQKGMKKALTPYFELTNAVRVGDLELFKSVADKFASTFSADRTRNLIVRLRHNVIRTGLRNISISYSRISLSDIAKKLRLDSKDPVADAESIVAKAIRDGAIDATIDHANGWMVSKETGDVYSTNEPQIAFNSRIAFCLNMHNEAIKAMRFPPNSHKEKESAEKRRERLQQEEELAKHMAEEDDDDF
;
A
#
# COMPACT_ATOMS: atom_id res chain seq x y z
N MET A 1 54.01 -4.85 -43.19
CA MET A 1 53.13 -3.68 -42.97
C MET A 1 51.69 -4.18 -42.99
N THR A 2 51.26 -4.73 -41.87
CA THR A 2 49.90 -5.20 -41.63
C THR A 2 49.14 -4.06 -40.97
N ALA A 3 48.13 -3.53 -41.66
CA ALA A 3 47.33 -2.42 -41.17
C ALA A 3 46.36 -2.91 -40.10
N ASP A 4 46.59 -2.48 -38.86
CA ASP A 4 45.62 -2.56 -37.76
C ASP A 4 44.42 -1.68 -38.07
N VAL A 5 43.24 -2.30 -38.10
CA VAL A 5 41.95 -1.63 -38.20
C VAL A 5 41.64 -1.02 -36.83
N GLN A 6 41.92 0.28 -36.69
CA GLN A 6 41.39 1.10 -35.59
C GLN A 6 39.87 1.21 -35.74
N MET A 7 39.12 0.52 -34.86
CA MET A 7 37.72 0.85 -34.63
C MET A 7 37.65 2.23 -33.96
N LYS A 8 37.10 3.22 -34.68
CA LYS A 8 36.68 4.49 -34.10
C LYS A 8 35.47 4.22 -33.20
N ASP A 9 35.68 4.32 -31.89
CA ASP A 9 34.61 4.52 -30.92
C ASP A 9 33.80 5.75 -31.34
N THR A 10 32.58 5.50 -31.78
CA THR A 10 31.59 6.54 -32.01
C THR A 10 30.90 6.78 -30.68
N GLU A 11 31.25 7.89 -30.04
CA GLU A 11 30.49 8.42 -28.90
C GLU A 11 29.00 8.52 -29.27
N PRO A 12 28.07 8.04 -28.43
CA PRO A 12 26.66 8.30 -28.65
C PRO A 12 26.39 9.79 -28.38
N HIS A 13 26.17 10.54 -29.45
CA HIS A 13 25.60 11.89 -29.39
C HIS A 13 24.36 11.91 -28.47
N PRO A 14 24.21 12.92 -27.60
CA PRO A 14 23.04 13.05 -26.75
C PRO A 14 21.82 13.28 -27.63
N ALA A 15 20.87 12.35 -27.56
CA ALA A 15 19.57 12.49 -28.20
C ALA A 15 18.93 13.82 -27.76
N ALA A 16 18.54 14.62 -28.76
CA ALA A 16 17.82 15.87 -28.56
C ALA A 16 16.62 15.65 -27.61
N PRO A 17 16.32 16.61 -26.70
CA PRO A 17 15.18 16.49 -25.81
C PRO A 17 13.91 16.36 -26.66
N ALA A 18 13.21 15.24 -26.49
CA ALA A 18 11.89 15.05 -27.05
C ALA A 18 11.04 16.30 -26.74
N PRO A 19 10.30 16.85 -27.73
CA PRO A 19 9.46 18.01 -27.48
C PRO A 19 8.56 17.68 -26.31
N ALA A 20 8.62 18.54 -25.27
CA ALA A 20 7.79 18.43 -24.09
C ALA A 20 6.36 18.17 -24.56
N ALA A 21 5.84 17.00 -24.25
CA ALA A 21 4.46 16.65 -24.53
C ALA A 21 3.61 17.75 -23.88
N ALA A 22 3.14 18.68 -24.73
CA ALA A 22 2.21 19.71 -24.36
C ALA A 22 1.09 19.00 -23.61
N ALA A 23 0.79 19.48 -22.39
CA ALA A 23 -0.27 18.95 -21.57
C ALA A 23 -1.51 18.75 -22.46
N ALA A 24 -1.87 17.48 -22.71
CA ALA A 24 -3.03 17.15 -23.50
C ALA A 24 -4.21 17.98 -22.93
N PRO A 25 -5.01 18.64 -23.78
CA PRO A 25 -6.11 19.46 -23.31
C PRO A 25 -6.94 18.59 -22.39
N ALA A 26 -7.20 19.06 -21.17
CA ALA A 26 -8.00 18.34 -20.19
C ALA A 26 -9.36 18.06 -20.84
N PHE A 27 -9.55 16.84 -21.36
CA PHE A 27 -10.80 16.43 -21.96
C PHE A 27 -11.92 16.71 -20.94
N SER A 28 -12.95 17.42 -21.40
CA SER A 28 -14.08 17.77 -20.53
C SER A 28 -14.69 16.49 -19.94
N THR A 29 -15.16 16.55 -18.70
CA THR A 29 -15.83 15.44 -18.02
C THR A 29 -16.95 14.81 -18.88
N LEU A 30 -17.59 15.63 -19.73
CA LEU A 30 -18.57 15.24 -20.73
C LEU A 30 -18.03 14.31 -21.81
N HIS A 31 -16.81 14.53 -22.30
CA HIS A 31 -16.20 13.66 -23.31
C HIS A 31 -15.92 12.26 -22.74
N HIS A 32 -15.42 12.19 -21.51
CA HIS A 32 -15.22 10.91 -20.82
C HIS A 32 -16.54 10.19 -20.50
N LEU A 33 -17.62 10.93 -20.18
CA LEU A 33 -18.94 10.34 -19.96
C LEU A 33 -19.56 9.79 -21.26
N LYS A 34 -19.39 10.49 -22.39
CA LYS A 34 -19.81 10.00 -23.72
C LYS A 34 -19.02 8.75 -24.14
N GLU A 35 -17.72 8.71 -23.89
CA GLU A 35 -16.87 7.54 -24.15
C GLU A 35 -17.25 6.34 -23.27
N ILE A 36 -17.66 6.57 -22.02
CA ILE A 36 -18.16 5.51 -21.14
C ILE A 36 -19.51 4.97 -21.64
N ALA A 37 -20.42 5.84 -22.05
CA ALA A 37 -21.71 5.44 -22.61
C ALA A 37 -21.55 4.58 -23.86
N SER A 38 -20.67 4.97 -24.79
CA SER A 38 -20.41 4.19 -26.01
C SER A 38 -19.74 2.84 -25.74
N VAL A 39 -18.84 2.76 -24.74
CA VAL A 39 -18.21 1.50 -24.34
C VAL A 39 -19.21 0.57 -23.63
N ILE A 40 -20.18 1.11 -22.89
CA ILE A 40 -21.25 0.34 -22.25
C ILE A 40 -22.24 -0.18 -23.30
N GLU A 41 -22.68 0.65 -24.25
CA GLU A 41 -23.55 0.23 -25.35
C GLU A 41 -22.89 -0.87 -26.19
N ALA A 42 -21.64 -0.66 -26.60
CA ALA A 42 -20.88 -1.65 -27.36
C ALA A 42 -20.59 -2.94 -26.57
N GLY A 43 -20.44 -2.84 -25.23
CA GLY A 43 -20.22 -4.00 -24.35
C GLY A 43 -21.50 -4.78 -24.03
N SER A 44 -22.66 -4.11 -24.01
CA SER A 44 -23.97 -4.74 -23.80
C SER A 44 -24.34 -5.67 -24.96
N LEU A 45 -23.95 -5.30 -26.17
CA LEU A 45 -24.16 -6.07 -27.40
C LEU A 45 -23.18 -7.24 -27.52
N SER A 46 -21.93 -7.11 -27.04
CA SER A 46 -20.88 -8.12 -27.26
C SER A 46 -20.66 -9.13 -26.12
N LYS A 47 -21.34 -9.02 -24.97
CA LYS A 47 -21.15 -9.87 -23.76
C LYS A 47 -19.68 -9.99 -23.27
N GLU A 48 -18.78 -9.10 -23.71
CA GLU A 48 -17.36 -9.16 -23.34
C GLU A 48 -17.08 -8.47 -21.99
N VAL A 49 -16.83 -9.29 -20.96
CA VAL A 49 -16.50 -8.87 -19.58
C VAL A 49 -15.28 -7.92 -19.49
N ARG A 50 -14.39 -7.96 -20.50
CA ARG A 50 -13.18 -7.12 -20.59
C ARG A 50 -13.49 -5.65 -20.89
N ARG A 51 -14.53 -5.37 -21.70
CA ARG A 51 -14.96 -4.00 -22.02
C ARG A 51 -15.67 -3.33 -20.86
N ILE A 52 -16.49 -4.09 -20.13
CA ILE A 52 -17.13 -3.66 -18.88
C ILE A 52 -16.05 -3.29 -17.84
N SER A 53 -14.98 -4.09 -17.74
CA SER A 53 -13.83 -3.76 -16.87
C SER A 53 -13.05 -2.50 -17.28
N ARG A 54 -13.11 -2.09 -18.56
CA ARG A 54 -12.54 -0.82 -19.04
C ARG A 54 -13.46 0.35 -18.73
N ALA A 55 -14.76 0.22 -18.96
CA ALA A 55 -15.77 1.22 -18.59
C ALA A 55 -15.79 1.49 -17.07
N VAL A 56 -15.69 0.44 -16.25
CA VAL A 56 -15.62 0.58 -14.79
C VAL A 56 -14.32 1.29 -14.34
N ARG A 57 -13.20 1.13 -15.06
CA ARG A 57 -11.96 1.88 -14.74
C ARG A 57 -12.05 3.35 -15.14
N LEU A 58 -12.67 3.66 -16.27
CA LEU A 58 -12.90 5.02 -16.74
C LEU A 58 -13.88 5.80 -15.83
N THR A 59 -14.93 5.13 -15.33
CA THR A 59 -15.85 5.71 -14.34
C THR A 59 -15.18 6.00 -12.98
N VAL A 60 -14.23 5.16 -12.54
CA VAL A 60 -13.47 5.39 -11.30
C VAL A 60 -12.54 6.62 -11.39
N ALA A 61 -12.03 6.98 -12.58
CA ALA A 61 -11.24 8.21 -12.77
C ALA A 61 -12.10 9.49 -12.62
N LEU A 62 -13.37 9.42 -13.01
CA LEU A 62 -14.34 10.52 -12.87
C LEU A 62 -14.90 10.66 -11.45
N ARG A 63 -14.82 9.61 -10.61
CA ARG A 63 -15.34 9.56 -9.23
C ARG A 63 -14.77 10.66 -8.32
N ARG A 64 -13.55 11.15 -8.56
CA ARG A 64 -12.95 12.25 -7.78
C ARG A 64 -13.56 13.63 -8.09
N ARG A 65 -14.36 13.75 -9.16
CA ARG A 65 -14.97 15.01 -9.63
C ARG A 65 -16.51 14.96 -9.68
N LEU A 66 -17.12 13.89 -9.18
CA LEU A 66 -18.57 13.67 -9.20
C LEU A 66 -19.11 13.72 -7.78
N ALA A 67 -19.63 14.87 -7.35
CA ALA A 67 -20.53 14.92 -6.20
C ALA A 67 -21.93 14.42 -6.63
N ALA A 68 -22.75 14.00 -5.66
CA ALA A 68 -24.14 13.59 -5.93
C ALA A 68 -24.95 14.70 -6.66
N ARG A 69 -24.58 15.97 -6.43
CA ARG A 69 -25.11 17.14 -7.16
C ARG A 69 -24.73 17.15 -8.63
N ASP A 70 -23.47 16.88 -8.97
CA ASP A 70 -22.98 16.89 -10.37
C ASP A 70 -23.54 15.71 -11.17
N VAL A 71 -23.74 14.56 -10.52
CA VAL A 71 -24.43 13.41 -11.10
C VAL A 71 -25.90 13.74 -11.35
N SER A 72 -26.59 14.39 -10.40
CA SER A 72 -27.98 14.81 -10.59
C SER A 72 -28.16 15.86 -11.69
N ALA A 73 -27.21 16.80 -11.80
CA ALA A 73 -27.19 17.84 -12.82
C ALA A 73 -26.86 17.30 -14.22
N PHE A 74 -25.94 16.33 -14.31
CA PHE A 74 -25.66 15.61 -15.55
C PHE A 74 -26.85 14.75 -15.98
N LEU A 75 -27.52 14.08 -15.04
CA LEU A 75 -28.72 13.30 -15.31
C LEU A 75 -29.89 14.19 -15.77
N SER A 76 -30.03 15.41 -15.25
CA SER A 76 -31.05 16.36 -15.71
C SER A 76 -30.72 17.03 -17.05
N PHE A 77 -29.43 17.07 -17.43
CA PHE A 77 -28.97 17.66 -18.69
C PHE A 77 -28.95 16.65 -19.85
N ALA A 78 -28.60 15.39 -19.58
CA ALA A 78 -28.45 14.35 -20.60
C ALA A 78 -29.74 13.57 -20.90
N LEU A 79 -30.73 13.61 -19.99
CA LEU A 79 -32.01 12.91 -20.14
C LEU A 79 -33.17 13.89 -19.94
N PRO A 80 -34.19 13.91 -20.81
CA PRO A 80 -35.41 14.68 -20.58
C PRO A 80 -36.10 14.21 -19.29
N ALA A 81 -36.70 15.15 -18.54
CA ALA A 81 -37.39 14.89 -17.27
C ALA A 81 -38.56 13.87 -17.35
N SER A 82 -38.96 13.47 -18.56
CA SER A 82 -39.99 12.47 -18.86
C SER A 82 -39.44 11.04 -19.07
N SER A 83 -38.13 10.79 -18.98
CA SER A 83 -37.55 9.46 -19.20
C SER A 83 -37.51 8.63 -17.91
N ASP A 84 -38.05 7.41 -17.97
CA ASP A 84 -38.03 6.39 -16.89
C ASP A 84 -36.63 6.14 -16.29
N ALA A 85 -35.56 6.39 -17.05
CA ALA A 85 -34.19 6.23 -16.59
C ALA A 85 -33.80 7.26 -15.51
N TYR A 86 -34.31 8.49 -15.58
CA TYR A 86 -34.03 9.55 -14.59
C TYR A 86 -34.70 9.25 -13.24
N ALA A 87 -35.95 8.78 -13.26
CA ALA A 87 -36.69 8.36 -12.06
C ALA A 87 -36.09 7.09 -11.41
N ARG A 88 -35.57 6.16 -12.22
CA ARG A 88 -34.89 4.95 -11.70
C ARG A 88 -33.55 5.26 -11.04
N LEU A 89 -32.77 6.18 -11.61
CA LEU A 89 -31.43 6.51 -11.12
C LEU A 89 -31.44 7.43 -9.89
N SER A 90 -32.39 8.37 -9.78
CA SER A 90 -32.57 9.21 -8.58
C SER A 90 -33.14 8.39 -7.40
N ALA A 91 -34.05 7.46 -7.66
CA ALA A 91 -34.54 6.51 -6.67
C ALA A 91 -33.49 5.45 -6.26
N LEU A 92 -32.36 5.35 -6.98
CA LEU A 92 -31.35 4.31 -6.75
C LEU A 92 -30.39 4.63 -5.59
N LEU A 93 -30.33 5.86 -5.07
CA LEU A 93 -29.48 6.18 -3.92
C LEU A 93 -29.89 5.44 -2.64
N PRO A 94 -31.17 5.45 -2.22
CA PRO A 94 -31.64 4.60 -1.12
C PRO A 94 -31.76 3.12 -1.54
N LYS A 95 -32.03 2.82 -2.81
CA LYS A 95 -32.06 1.43 -3.34
C LYS A 95 -30.66 0.84 -3.58
N ALA A 96 -29.58 1.59 -3.39
CA ALA A 96 -28.23 1.09 -3.57
C ALA A 96 -27.89 0.00 -2.55
N LYS A 97 -28.36 0.15 -1.29
CA LYS A 97 -28.21 -0.88 -0.23
C LYS A 97 -28.96 -2.16 -0.63
N THR A 98 -30.20 -2.03 -1.11
CA THR A 98 -31.01 -3.17 -1.56
C THR A 98 -30.43 -3.84 -2.82
N CYS A 99 -29.95 -3.07 -3.79
CA CYS A 99 -29.30 -3.58 -4.99
C CYS A 99 -27.96 -4.25 -4.69
N ALA A 100 -27.18 -3.75 -3.74
CA ALA A 100 -25.92 -4.35 -3.32
C ALA A 100 -26.17 -5.66 -2.55
N ASN A 101 -27.18 -5.69 -1.66
CA ASN A 101 -27.61 -6.92 -0.97
C ASN A 101 -28.14 -7.97 -1.95
N ALA A 102 -29.01 -7.58 -2.89
CA ALA A 102 -29.56 -8.47 -3.91
C ALA A 102 -28.48 -9.00 -4.85
N SER A 103 -27.49 -8.16 -5.18
CA SER A 103 -26.33 -8.57 -5.97
C SER A 103 -25.48 -9.63 -5.27
N ILE A 104 -25.24 -9.49 -3.96
CA ILE A 104 -24.52 -10.50 -3.18
C ILE A 104 -25.34 -11.79 -3.04
N ALA A 105 -26.65 -11.69 -2.82
CA ALA A 105 -27.52 -12.86 -2.78
C ALA A 105 -27.51 -13.62 -4.12
N ARG A 106 -27.54 -12.89 -5.24
CA ARG A 106 -27.42 -13.48 -6.58
C ARG A 106 -26.04 -14.11 -6.81
N LEU A 107 -24.98 -13.51 -6.27
CA LEU A 107 -23.62 -14.02 -6.39
C LEU A 107 -23.45 -15.35 -5.65
N LYS A 108 -24.07 -15.51 -4.47
CA LYS A 108 -24.09 -16.79 -3.74
C LYS A 108 -24.70 -17.94 -4.55
N ASN A 109 -25.64 -17.65 -5.44
CA ASN A 109 -26.30 -18.65 -6.28
C ASN A 109 -25.53 -18.95 -7.58
N LEU A 110 -24.60 -18.09 -7.99
CA LEU A 110 -23.84 -18.24 -9.24
C LEU A 110 -22.48 -18.88 -8.96
N ASN A 111 -22.43 -20.21 -9.00
CA ASN A 111 -21.21 -20.96 -8.70
C ASN A 111 -20.28 -21.09 -9.93
N ARG A 112 -19.73 -19.96 -10.41
CA ARG A 112 -18.83 -19.90 -11.57
C ARG A 112 -17.57 -19.10 -11.27
N ARG A 113 -16.39 -19.73 -11.40
CA ARG A 113 -15.06 -19.12 -11.15
C ARG A 113 -14.74 -17.88 -12.00
N THR A 114 -15.38 -17.73 -13.16
CA THR A 114 -15.24 -16.52 -14.00
C THR A 114 -15.90 -15.28 -13.38
N VAL A 115 -16.83 -15.49 -12.43
CA VAL A 115 -17.54 -14.42 -11.72
C VAL A 115 -16.72 -13.88 -10.55
N ASP A 116 -15.73 -14.61 -10.04
CA ASP A 116 -14.90 -14.24 -8.87
C ASP A 116 -14.19 -12.88 -9.04
N VAL A 117 -13.69 -12.60 -10.26
CA VAL A 117 -13.08 -11.30 -10.59
C VAL A 117 -14.10 -10.16 -10.54
N LEU A 118 -15.37 -10.43 -10.87
CA LEU A 118 -16.46 -9.47 -10.73
C LEU A 118 -16.95 -9.39 -9.28
N ALA A 119 -16.97 -10.53 -8.56
CA ALA A 119 -17.33 -10.66 -7.17
C ALA A 119 -16.45 -9.78 -6.28
N SER A 120 -15.12 -9.87 -6.45
CA SER A 120 -14.14 -9.05 -5.72
C SER A 120 -14.40 -7.54 -5.84
N ARG A 121 -14.76 -7.06 -7.04
CA ARG A 121 -15.16 -5.65 -7.26
C ARG A 121 -16.51 -5.33 -6.65
N LEU A 122 -17.45 -6.26 -6.72
CA LEU A 122 -18.78 -6.11 -6.15
C LEU A 122 -18.71 -6.02 -4.62
N TYR A 123 -17.86 -6.81 -3.96
CA TYR A 123 -17.58 -6.71 -2.52
C TYR A 123 -17.01 -5.35 -2.14
N PHE A 124 -16.12 -4.78 -2.96
CA PHE A 124 -15.60 -3.43 -2.74
C PHE A 124 -16.71 -2.37 -2.81
N TYR A 125 -17.57 -2.41 -3.83
CA TYR A 125 -18.69 -1.48 -3.95
C TYR A 125 -19.73 -1.68 -2.87
N TYR A 126 -19.96 -2.93 -2.45
CA TYR A 126 -20.82 -3.26 -1.33
C TYR A 126 -20.34 -2.58 -0.05
N SER A 127 -19.07 -2.78 0.33
CA SER A 127 -18.52 -2.09 1.51
C SER A 127 -18.60 -0.57 1.37
N TYR A 128 -18.36 -0.02 0.18
CA TYR A 128 -18.41 1.43 -0.04
C TYR A 128 -19.81 2.03 0.13
N VAL A 129 -20.86 1.37 -0.35
CA VAL A 129 -22.26 1.83 -0.16
C VAL A 129 -22.61 1.89 1.33
N TYR A 130 -22.13 0.94 2.11
CA TYR A 130 -22.37 0.93 3.54
C TYR A 130 -21.50 1.92 4.33
N GLU A 131 -20.31 2.27 3.83
CA GLU A 131 -19.52 3.39 4.36
C GLU A 131 -20.27 4.71 4.18
N LEU A 132 -20.86 4.94 3.02
CA LEU A 132 -21.64 6.16 2.74
C LEU A 132 -22.91 6.26 3.60
N THR A 133 -23.47 5.12 4.01
CA THR A 133 -24.67 5.05 4.86
C THR A 133 -24.33 4.85 6.34
N ASN A 134 -23.05 4.92 6.73
CA ASN A 134 -22.55 4.75 8.10
C ASN A 134 -23.01 3.47 8.82
N SER A 135 -23.52 2.47 8.11
CA SER A 135 -24.05 1.21 8.68
C SER A 135 -23.00 0.09 8.65
N LEU A 136 -21.74 0.40 8.99
CA LEU A 136 -20.61 -0.49 8.74
C LEU A 136 -20.58 -1.72 9.67
N ALA A 137 -21.25 -1.65 10.83
CA ALA A 137 -21.22 -2.72 11.84
C ALA A 137 -22.01 -3.97 11.38
N GLU A 138 -23.15 -3.77 10.72
CA GLU A 138 -24.06 -4.83 10.26
C GLU A 138 -23.40 -5.77 9.23
N ILE A 139 -22.44 -5.23 8.48
CA ILE A 139 -21.80 -5.95 7.37
C ILE A 139 -20.85 -7.05 7.86
N ARG A 140 -20.28 -6.92 9.07
CA ARG A 140 -19.13 -7.74 9.48
C ARG A 140 -19.45 -9.23 9.45
N GLY A 141 -20.64 -9.62 9.93
CA GLY A 141 -21.10 -11.01 9.87
C GLY A 141 -21.22 -11.53 8.44
N ASN A 142 -21.76 -10.71 7.52
CA ASN A 142 -21.90 -11.07 6.11
C ASN A 142 -20.55 -11.19 5.40
N LEU A 143 -19.59 -10.29 5.67
CA LEU A 143 -18.25 -10.37 5.09
C LEU A 143 -17.47 -11.58 5.62
N LEU A 144 -17.57 -11.91 6.90
CA LEU A 144 -16.94 -13.11 7.46
C LEU A 144 -17.51 -14.39 6.85
N ALA A 145 -18.83 -14.45 6.63
CA ALA A 145 -19.46 -15.57 5.94
C ALA A 145 -18.98 -15.69 4.48
N LEU A 146 -18.92 -14.58 3.76
CA LEU A 146 -18.41 -14.54 2.38
C LEU A 146 -16.94 -14.93 2.30
N HIS A 147 -16.13 -14.51 3.27
CA HIS A 147 -14.70 -14.87 3.34
C HIS A 147 -14.51 -16.37 3.56
N ARG A 148 -15.28 -16.97 4.47
CA ARG A 148 -15.30 -18.44 4.66
C ARG A 148 -15.73 -19.18 3.40
N MET A 149 -16.69 -18.66 2.64
CA MET A 149 -17.05 -19.26 1.35
C MET A 149 -15.92 -19.13 0.32
N ALA A 150 -15.29 -17.96 0.24
CA ALA A 150 -14.17 -17.73 -0.69
C ALA A 150 -12.96 -18.62 -0.39
N THR A 151 -12.64 -18.87 0.88
CA THR A 151 -11.55 -19.79 1.27
C THR A 151 -11.85 -21.24 0.89
N LEU A 152 -13.11 -21.69 1.06
CA LEU A 152 -13.55 -23.02 0.63
C LEU A 152 -13.54 -23.18 -0.89
N HIS A 153 -13.87 -22.13 -1.64
CA HIS A 153 -13.83 -22.13 -3.11
C HIS A 153 -12.43 -21.90 -3.70
N HIS A 154 -11.40 -21.68 -2.86
CA HIS A 154 -10.04 -21.33 -3.28
C HIS A 154 -9.98 -20.13 -4.24
N ASP A 155 -10.82 -19.12 -4.00
CA ASP A 155 -10.78 -17.84 -4.73
C ASP A 155 -9.76 -16.91 -4.06
N GLU A 156 -8.53 -16.90 -4.58
CA GLU A 156 -7.45 -16.04 -4.09
C GLU A 156 -7.81 -14.54 -4.20
N LEU A 157 -8.52 -14.11 -5.25
CA LEU A 157 -8.84 -12.70 -5.45
C LEU A 157 -9.96 -12.22 -4.52
N GLY A 158 -10.99 -13.05 -4.35
CA GLY A 158 -12.09 -12.81 -3.41
C GLY A 158 -11.60 -12.79 -1.97
N GLN A 159 -10.78 -13.77 -1.57
CA GLN A 159 -10.20 -13.86 -0.22
C GLN A 159 -9.43 -12.57 0.13
N GLU A 160 -8.54 -12.13 -0.76
CA GLU A 160 -7.72 -10.94 -0.54
C GLU A 160 -8.54 -9.65 -0.46
N THR A 161 -9.54 -9.50 -1.34
CA THR A 161 -10.39 -8.32 -1.31
C THR A 161 -11.28 -8.28 -0.08
N LEU A 162 -11.87 -9.41 0.33
CA LEU A 162 -12.69 -9.50 1.54
C LEU A 162 -11.86 -9.27 2.81
N LEU A 163 -10.65 -9.82 2.88
CA LEU A 163 -9.73 -9.59 4.00
C LEU A 163 -9.39 -8.11 4.16
N ASN A 164 -9.04 -7.42 3.06
CA ASN A 164 -8.78 -5.98 3.08
C ASN A 164 -9.99 -5.15 3.54
N LEU A 165 -11.21 -5.54 3.15
CA LEU A 165 -12.44 -4.87 3.57
C LEU A 165 -12.75 -5.10 5.06
N LEU A 166 -12.51 -6.32 5.56
CA LEU A 166 -12.64 -6.66 6.98
C LEU A 166 -11.64 -5.85 7.83
N LEU A 167 -10.37 -5.80 7.42
CA LEU A 167 -9.36 -4.99 8.10
C LEU A 167 -9.74 -3.51 8.13
N ARG A 168 -10.25 -2.97 7.01
CA ARG A 168 -10.76 -1.59 6.96
C ARG A 168 -11.91 -1.35 7.95
N ASN A 169 -12.80 -2.32 8.11
CA ASN A 169 -13.89 -2.25 9.07
C ASN A 169 -13.38 -2.22 10.52
N TYR A 170 -12.42 -3.10 10.87
CA TYR A 170 -11.84 -3.13 12.21
C TYR A 170 -11.06 -1.85 12.53
N LEU A 171 -10.29 -1.32 11.57
CA LEU A 171 -9.60 -0.04 11.70
C LEU A 171 -10.56 1.14 11.84
N HIS A 172 -11.74 1.08 11.22
CA HIS A 172 -12.73 2.14 11.34
C HIS A 172 -13.21 2.30 12.78
N TYR A 173 -13.47 1.19 13.47
CA TYR A 173 -13.97 1.13 14.84
C TYR A 173 -12.88 1.06 15.91
N ASN A 174 -11.59 1.11 15.53
CA ASN A 174 -10.44 1.00 16.43
C ASN A 174 -10.30 -0.36 17.15
N LEU A 175 -10.81 -1.46 16.58
CA LEU A 175 -10.64 -2.80 17.13
C LEU A 175 -9.33 -3.43 16.61
N TYR A 176 -8.20 -2.93 17.12
CA TYR A 176 -6.87 -3.34 16.65
C TYR A 176 -6.52 -4.79 17.01
N ASP A 177 -6.82 -5.24 18.24
CA ASP A 177 -6.48 -6.59 18.70
C ASP A 177 -7.20 -7.69 17.91
N GLN A 178 -8.44 -7.42 17.47
CA GLN A 178 -9.19 -8.36 16.63
C GLN A 178 -8.64 -8.41 15.20
N ALA A 179 -8.22 -7.25 14.66
CA ALA A 179 -7.60 -7.19 13.34
C ALA A 179 -6.27 -7.94 13.32
N GLU A 180 -5.47 -7.84 14.38
CA GLU A 180 -4.21 -8.58 14.52
C GLU A 180 -4.46 -10.09 14.53
N LYS A 181 -5.41 -10.56 15.34
CA LYS A 181 -5.77 -11.99 15.38
C LYS A 181 -6.23 -12.51 14.03
N LEU A 182 -7.08 -11.76 13.33
CA LEU A 182 -7.54 -12.11 11.98
C LEU A 182 -6.37 -12.17 10.98
N SER A 183 -5.48 -11.18 11.03
CA SER A 183 -4.29 -11.16 10.19
C SER A 183 -3.40 -12.36 10.48
N SER A 184 -3.19 -12.74 11.74
CA SER A 184 -2.32 -13.87 12.09
C SER A 184 -2.89 -15.23 11.64
N ALA A 185 -4.21 -15.38 11.56
CA ALA A 185 -4.88 -16.64 11.26
C ALA A 185 -4.97 -16.97 9.76
N ASP A 186 -5.17 -15.97 8.90
CA ASP A 186 -5.45 -16.17 7.46
C ASP A 186 -4.19 -16.21 6.56
N ILE A 187 -2.98 -16.11 7.12
CA ILE A 187 -1.71 -15.97 6.37
C ILE A 187 -1.24 -17.25 5.64
N CYS A 188 -1.97 -18.37 5.68
CA CYS A 188 -1.44 -19.67 5.25
C CYS A 188 -1.33 -19.90 3.71
N SER A 189 -1.91 -19.11 2.81
CA SER A 189 -1.80 -19.41 1.35
C SER A 189 -1.20 -18.30 0.50
N THR A 190 -1.67 -17.06 0.60
CA THR A 190 -1.32 -16.01 -0.38
C THR A 190 -0.33 -14.98 0.17
N TRP A 191 -0.28 -14.81 1.50
CA TRP A 191 0.64 -13.89 2.20
C TRP A 191 1.95 -14.55 2.63
N ALA A 192 2.05 -15.88 2.51
CA ALA A 192 3.30 -16.63 2.71
C ALA A 192 4.42 -16.24 1.72
N LYS A 193 4.12 -15.45 0.68
CA LYS A 193 5.10 -14.82 -0.23
C LYS A 193 5.27 -13.31 -0.04
N LEU A 194 4.51 -12.68 0.88
CA LEU A 194 4.64 -11.26 1.21
C LEU A 194 4.60 -11.07 2.73
N GLY A 195 5.76 -11.23 3.36
CA GLY A 195 6.18 -10.51 4.56
C GLY A 195 5.12 -10.31 5.65
N GLN A 196 4.93 -11.36 6.45
CA GLN A 196 4.49 -11.38 7.85
C GLN A 196 4.00 -10.05 8.46
N PHE A 197 2.69 -9.96 8.71
CA PHE A 197 2.12 -9.06 9.71
C PHE A 197 2.32 -9.65 11.11
N SER A 198 3.53 -9.51 11.65
CA SER A 198 3.80 -9.56 13.09
C SER A 198 4.09 -8.13 13.55
N TRP A 199 3.44 -7.65 14.60
CA TRP A 199 3.58 -6.28 15.12
C TRP A 199 4.89 -6.02 15.87
N SER A 200 6.01 -6.44 15.30
CA SER A 200 7.30 -5.82 15.60
C SER A 200 7.38 -4.52 14.81
N THR A 201 7.53 -3.37 15.49
CA THR A 201 7.58 -2.01 14.92
C THR A 201 8.52 -1.88 13.70
N LEU A 202 9.54 -2.74 13.62
CA LEU A 202 10.49 -2.85 12.52
C LEU A 202 9.88 -3.42 11.21
N MET A 203 9.07 -4.48 11.31
CA MET A 203 8.42 -5.14 10.15
C MET A 203 7.36 -4.24 9.49
N LEU A 204 6.75 -3.37 10.29
CA LEU A 204 5.75 -2.41 9.83
C LEU A 204 6.37 -1.29 8.95
N LYS A 205 7.63 -0.93 9.20
CA LYS A 205 8.38 0.05 8.39
C LYS A 205 8.64 -0.47 6.98
N GLU A 206 9.13 -1.71 6.88
CA GLU A 206 9.49 -2.31 5.59
C GLU A 206 8.26 -2.61 4.73
N SER A 207 7.20 -3.15 5.33
CA SER A 207 5.92 -3.39 4.65
C SER A 207 5.26 -2.11 4.13
N LEU A 208 5.29 -1.00 4.90
CA LEU A 208 4.76 0.29 4.43
C LEU A 208 5.55 0.87 3.25
N LEU A 209 6.88 0.74 3.26
CA LEU A 209 7.73 1.22 2.15
C LEU A 209 7.54 0.35 0.90
N GLN A 210 7.42 -0.96 1.06
CA GLN A 210 7.09 -1.85 -0.05
C GLN A 210 5.70 -1.55 -0.62
N ALA A 211 4.69 -1.31 0.23
CA ALA A 211 3.36 -0.92 -0.20
C ALA A 211 3.38 0.39 -1.00
N ALA A 212 4.14 1.40 -0.53
CA ALA A 212 4.30 2.66 -1.25
C ALA A 212 4.98 2.51 -2.62
N ARG A 213 5.91 1.56 -2.77
CA ARG A 213 6.59 1.24 -4.04
C ARG A 213 5.74 0.42 -5.00
N LYS A 214 4.89 -0.47 -4.49
CA LYS A 214 3.99 -1.32 -5.29
C LYS A 214 2.75 -0.58 -5.80
N ALA A 215 2.39 0.54 -5.17
CA ALA A 215 1.25 1.34 -5.59
C ALA A 215 1.48 1.98 -6.97
N PRO A 216 0.48 1.97 -7.87
CA PRO A 216 0.61 2.58 -9.20
C PRO A 216 0.79 4.10 -9.10
N THR A 217 1.46 4.69 -10.10
CA THR A 217 1.77 6.13 -10.14
C THR A 217 0.53 7.03 -10.09
N SER A 218 -0.62 6.54 -10.57
CA SER A 218 -1.92 7.24 -10.54
C SER A 218 -2.59 7.29 -9.16
N ALA A 219 -2.20 6.42 -8.22
CA ALA A 219 -2.76 6.35 -6.87
C ALA A 219 -2.08 7.32 -5.89
N LEU A 220 -2.12 8.62 -6.20
CA LEU A 220 -1.47 9.66 -5.41
C LEU A 220 -1.96 9.69 -3.94
N GLY A 221 -3.26 9.60 -3.70
CA GLY A 221 -3.83 9.67 -2.34
C GLY A 221 -3.37 8.52 -1.43
N PHE A 222 -3.34 7.29 -1.95
CA PHE A 222 -2.86 6.13 -1.20
C PHE A 222 -1.36 6.25 -0.88
N ARG A 223 -0.55 6.66 -1.86
CA ARG A 223 0.88 6.91 -1.66
C ARG A 223 1.15 8.00 -0.62
N ILE A 224 0.38 9.09 -0.64
CA ILE A 224 0.46 10.14 0.37
C ILE A 224 0.19 9.56 1.76
N GLN A 225 -0.87 8.77 1.92
CA GLN A 225 -1.21 8.19 3.21
C GLN A 225 -0.15 7.21 3.71
N CYS A 226 0.33 6.29 2.85
CA CYS A 226 1.42 5.38 3.21
C CYS A 226 2.68 6.14 3.62
N ASN A 227 3.04 7.21 2.90
CA ASN A 227 4.21 8.03 3.23
C ASN A 227 4.04 8.78 4.56
N LYS A 228 2.85 9.34 4.86
CA LYS A 228 2.56 9.97 6.15
C LYS A 228 2.77 8.99 7.31
N TRP A 229 2.23 7.77 7.19
CA TRP A 229 2.38 6.72 8.19
C TRP A 229 3.84 6.23 8.29
N ALA A 230 4.51 6.03 7.17
CA ALA A 230 5.92 5.62 7.16
C ALA A 230 6.83 6.64 7.84
N ILE A 231 6.56 7.95 7.68
CA ILE A 231 7.30 9.02 8.38
C ILE A 231 7.09 8.89 9.90
N ILE A 232 5.85 8.75 10.37
CA ILE A 232 5.56 8.65 11.81
C ILE A 232 6.22 7.41 12.42
N VAL A 233 6.13 6.25 11.75
CA VAL A 233 6.74 5.01 12.23
C VAL A 233 8.25 5.13 12.30
N ARG A 234 8.91 5.76 11.31
CA ARG A 234 10.35 6.04 11.36
C ARG A 234 10.73 6.94 12.54
N LEU A 235 9.95 8.00 12.76
CA LEU A 235 10.16 8.89 13.90
C LEU A 235 9.96 8.18 15.25
N LEU A 236 9.03 7.23 15.33
CA LEU A 236 8.81 6.39 16.53
C LEU A 236 9.96 5.41 16.80
N LEU A 237 10.66 4.96 15.75
CA LEU A 237 11.87 4.14 15.85
C LEU A 237 13.12 4.98 16.18
N GLY A 238 13.01 6.32 16.21
CA GLY A 238 14.13 7.22 16.44
C GLY A 238 15.00 7.48 15.21
N GLU A 239 14.56 7.05 14.02
CA GLU A 239 15.25 7.34 12.76
C GLU A 239 14.65 8.57 12.07
N ILE A 240 15.51 9.49 11.63
CA ILE A 240 15.08 10.69 10.91
C ILE A 240 14.91 10.35 9.43
N PRO A 241 13.73 10.61 8.83
CA PRO A 241 13.50 10.35 7.41
C PRO A 241 14.27 11.33 6.51
N GLU A 242 14.73 10.84 5.36
CA GLU A 242 15.42 11.66 4.36
C GLU A 242 14.52 12.75 3.77
N ARG A 243 15.15 13.91 3.46
CA ARG A 243 14.46 15.08 2.87
C ARG A 243 13.81 14.78 1.51
N THR A 244 14.37 13.81 0.77
CA THR A 244 13.88 13.37 -0.55
C THR A 244 12.44 12.85 -0.49
N VAL A 245 12.03 12.22 0.62
CA VAL A 245 10.68 11.68 0.83
C VAL A 245 9.63 12.80 0.81
N PHE A 246 9.96 13.98 1.31
CA PHE A 246 9.05 15.13 1.40
C PHE A 246 8.95 15.95 0.10
N MET A 247 9.93 15.81 -0.80
CA MET A 247 10.06 16.64 -2.01
C MET A 247 9.54 15.97 -3.29
N GLN A 248 8.87 14.83 -3.16
CA GLN A 248 8.28 14.14 -4.31
C GLN A 248 7.20 15.01 -4.99
N LYS A 249 7.24 15.09 -6.32
CA LYS A 249 6.35 15.93 -7.15
C LYS A 249 4.88 15.58 -6.83
N GLY A 250 4.08 16.60 -6.53
CA GLY A 250 2.64 16.47 -6.23
C GLY A 250 2.27 16.08 -4.79
N MET A 251 3.21 15.70 -3.93
CA MET A 251 2.94 15.29 -2.53
C MET A 251 3.37 16.32 -1.48
N LYS A 252 4.13 17.34 -1.88
CA LYS A 252 4.70 18.37 -0.98
C LYS A 252 3.64 19.02 -0.08
N LYS A 253 2.51 19.46 -0.64
CA LYS A 253 1.45 20.16 0.11
C LYS A 253 0.85 19.32 1.25
N ALA A 254 0.68 18.02 1.04
CA ALA A 254 0.10 17.12 2.04
C ALA A 254 1.10 16.70 3.12
N LEU A 255 2.41 16.83 2.83
CA LEU A 255 3.50 16.42 3.71
C LEU A 255 4.11 17.59 4.49
N THR A 256 3.72 18.85 4.23
CA THR A 256 4.25 20.01 4.98
C THR A 256 4.06 19.92 6.50
N PRO A 257 2.89 19.50 7.05
CA PRO A 257 2.74 19.39 8.50
C PRO A 257 3.67 18.34 9.12
N TYR A 258 3.88 17.23 8.41
CA TYR A 258 4.77 16.15 8.82
C TYR A 258 6.25 16.53 8.68
N PHE A 259 6.58 17.42 7.74
CA PHE A 259 7.93 17.98 7.59
C PHE A 259 8.28 18.90 8.76
N GLU A 260 7.38 19.82 9.14
CA GLU A 260 7.59 20.69 10.31
C GLU A 260 7.68 19.88 11.61
N LEU A 261 6.84 18.83 11.75
CA LEU A 261 6.92 17.90 12.86
C LEU A 261 8.28 17.18 12.93
N THR A 262 8.78 16.71 11.77
CA THR A 262 10.09 16.07 11.67
C THR A 262 11.22 17.02 12.04
N ASN A 263 11.11 18.30 11.65
CA ASN A 263 12.09 19.31 12.02
C ASN A 263 12.14 19.52 13.54
N ALA A 264 10.98 19.56 14.19
CA ALA A 264 10.90 19.64 15.65
C ALA A 264 11.59 18.45 16.34
N VAL A 265 11.32 17.22 15.86
CA VAL A 265 11.95 16.00 16.40
C VAL A 265 13.45 16.00 16.17
N ARG A 266 13.93 16.46 15.00
CA ARG A 266 15.35 16.53 14.67
C ARG A 266 16.12 17.51 15.58
N VAL A 267 15.53 18.67 15.86
CA VAL A 267 16.14 19.66 16.77
C VAL A 267 16.12 19.16 18.21
N GLY A 268 15.07 18.43 18.62
CA GLY A 268 14.94 17.91 19.98
C GLY A 268 14.32 18.90 20.97
N ASP A 269 13.66 19.96 20.49
CA ASP A 269 12.99 20.97 21.33
C ASP A 269 11.52 20.57 21.61
N LEU A 270 11.18 20.44 22.89
CA LEU A 270 9.84 20.06 23.36
C LEU A 270 8.80 21.16 23.12
N GLU A 271 9.16 22.44 23.24
CA GLU A 271 8.23 23.56 23.05
C GLU A 271 7.86 23.71 21.58
N LEU A 272 8.86 23.65 20.71
CA LEU A 272 8.63 23.72 19.27
C LEU A 272 7.77 22.54 18.82
N PHE A 273 8.01 21.34 19.35
CA PHE A 273 7.16 20.18 19.10
C PHE A 273 5.71 20.39 19.55
N LYS A 274 5.47 20.91 20.76
CA LYS A 274 4.12 21.26 21.24
C LYS A 274 3.44 22.27 20.29
N SER A 275 4.15 23.34 19.94
CA SER A 275 3.61 24.39 19.07
C SER A 275 3.20 23.86 17.68
N VAL A 276 3.98 22.97 17.08
CA VAL A 276 3.69 22.36 15.78
C VAL A 276 2.55 21.34 15.90
N ALA A 277 2.51 20.57 16.98
CA ALA A 277 1.43 19.63 17.25
C ALA A 277 0.07 20.33 17.40
N ASP A 278 0.05 21.50 18.04
CA ASP A 278 -1.17 22.31 18.21
C ASP A 278 -1.59 23.01 16.91
N LYS A 279 -0.64 23.61 16.17
CA LYS A 279 -0.89 24.26 14.87
C LYS A 279 -1.58 23.32 13.87
N PHE A 280 -1.18 22.05 13.83
CA PHE A 280 -1.67 21.07 12.86
C PHE A 280 -2.60 20.01 13.47
N ALA A 281 -3.13 20.24 14.67
CA ALA A 281 -3.96 19.28 15.40
C ALA A 281 -5.18 18.78 14.58
N SER A 282 -5.81 19.66 13.79
CA SER A 282 -6.93 19.32 12.92
C SER A 282 -6.54 18.34 11.80
N THR A 283 -5.38 18.56 11.17
CA THR A 283 -4.86 17.68 10.10
C THR A 283 -4.48 16.30 10.63
N PHE A 284 -3.86 16.24 11.81
CA PHE A 284 -3.49 14.96 12.45
C PHE A 284 -4.70 14.18 12.97
N SER A 285 -5.77 14.88 13.36
CA SER A 285 -7.03 14.26 13.76
C SER A 285 -7.76 13.67 12.55
N ALA A 286 -7.78 14.39 11.41
CA ALA A 286 -8.32 13.87 10.16
C ALA A 286 -7.56 12.62 9.67
N ASP A 287 -6.24 12.58 9.85
CA ASP A 287 -5.39 11.45 9.49
C ASP A 287 -5.43 10.28 10.50
N ARG A 288 -6.13 10.43 11.64
CA ARG A 288 -6.17 9.47 12.78
C ARG A 288 -4.80 9.15 13.39
N THR A 289 -3.83 10.08 13.29
CA THR A 289 -2.44 9.87 13.75
C THR A 289 -2.11 10.57 15.07
N ARG A 290 -3.06 11.32 15.65
CA ARG A 290 -2.88 12.07 16.92
C ARG A 290 -2.30 11.22 18.05
N ASN A 291 -2.79 9.99 18.23
CA ASN A 291 -2.32 9.09 19.29
C ASN A 291 -0.83 8.73 19.14
N LEU A 292 -0.35 8.58 17.91
CA LEU A 292 1.05 8.28 17.63
C LEU A 292 1.93 9.51 17.85
N ILE A 293 1.43 10.70 17.50
CA ILE A 293 2.16 11.95 17.67
C ILE A 293 2.37 12.26 19.15
N VAL A 294 1.38 12.04 20.01
CA VAL A 294 1.58 12.22 21.47
C VAL A 294 2.73 11.33 21.99
N ARG A 295 2.88 10.12 21.43
CA ARG A 295 3.99 9.21 21.76
C ARG A 295 5.34 9.70 21.24
N LEU A 296 5.40 10.54 20.19
CA LEU A 296 6.67 11.09 19.70
C LEU A 296 7.39 11.96 20.73
N ARG A 297 6.72 12.47 21.78
CA ARG A 297 7.37 13.27 22.83
C ARG A 297 8.58 12.57 23.46
N HIS A 298 8.51 11.26 23.72
CA HIS A 298 9.68 10.53 24.25
C HIS A 298 10.79 10.38 23.20
N ASN A 299 10.44 10.30 21.92
CA ASN A 299 11.42 10.24 20.84
C ASN A 299 12.14 11.58 20.66
N VAL A 300 11.43 12.71 20.77
CA VAL A 300 12.02 14.05 20.76
C VAL A 300 13.10 14.17 21.84
N ILE A 301 12.79 13.72 23.07
CA ILE A 301 13.73 13.71 24.19
C ILE A 301 14.92 12.80 23.90
N ARG A 302 14.67 11.58 23.40
CA ARG A 302 15.74 10.62 23.05
C ARG A 302 16.67 11.17 21.97
N THR A 303 16.13 11.77 20.91
CA THR A 303 16.90 12.39 19.83
C THR A 303 17.68 13.61 20.33
N GLY A 304 17.05 14.47 21.15
CA GLY A 304 17.73 15.61 21.76
C GLY A 304 18.89 15.19 22.65
N LEU A 305 18.71 14.19 23.51
CA LEU A 305 19.77 13.66 24.35
C LEU A 305 20.90 13.00 23.54
N ARG A 306 20.58 12.26 22.48
CA ARG A 306 21.60 11.70 21.56
C ARG A 306 22.43 12.80 20.89
N ASN A 307 21.80 13.91 20.49
CA ASN A 307 22.53 15.04 19.92
C ASN A 307 23.46 15.69 20.96
N ILE A 308 23.01 15.82 22.21
CA ILE A 308 23.82 16.35 23.32
C ILE A 308 25.00 15.42 23.62
N SER A 309 24.79 14.10 23.70
CA SER A 309 25.87 13.15 24.01
C SER A 309 26.95 13.07 22.94
N ILE A 310 26.59 13.29 21.66
CA ILE A 310 27.55 13.38 20.56
C ILE A 310 28.31 14.71 20.59
N SER A 311 27.66 15.79 21.02
CA SER A 311 28.24 17.14 21.00
C SER A 311 29.16 17.44 22.18
N TYR A 312 28.95 16.79 23.33
CA TYR A 312 29.67 17.08 24.58
C TYR A 312 30.26 15.81 25.18
N SER A 313 31.53 15.87 25.58
CA SER A 313 32.19 14.82 26.39
C SER A 313 31.69 14.84 27.84
N ARG A 314 31.49 16.04 28.39
CA ARG A 314 30.96 16.28 29.74
C ARG A 314 29.95 17.42 29.70
N ILE A 315 28.80 17.23 30.34
CA ILE A 315 27.77 18.26 30.46
C ILE A 315 27.06 18.18 31.82
N SER A 316 26.71 19.33 32.38
CA SER A 316 25.95 19.40 33.63
C SER A 316 24.47 19.01 33.41
N LEU A 317 23.85 18.38 34.40
CA LEU A 317 22.41 18.05 34.35
C LEU A 317 21.54 19.31 34.25
N SER A 318 21.96 20.43 34.85
CA SER A 318 21.26 21.72 34.72
C SER A 318 21.26 22.26 33.29
N ASP A 319 22.36 22.09 32.55
CA ASP A 319 22.44 22.58 31.17
C ASP A 319 21.68 21.67 30.20
N ILE A 320 21.63 20.37 30.48
CA ILE A 320 20.74 19.44 29.76
C ILE A 320 19.29 19.88 29.91
N ALA A 321 18.85 20.20 31.13
CA ALA A 321 17.47 20.64 31.38
C ALA A 321 17.13 21.95 30.65
N LYS A 322 18.05 22.91 30.63
CA LYS A 322 17.91 24.17 29.87
C LYS A 322 17.81 23.93 28.37
N LYS A 323 18.63 23.04 27.81
CA LYS A 323 18.64 22.73 26.38
C LYS A 323 17.40 21.99 25.90
N LEU A 324 16.87 21.09 26.74
CA LEU A 324 15.65 20.36 26.44
C LEU A 324 14.38 21.16 26.76
N ARG A 325 14.50 22.31 27.44
CA ARG A 325 13.39 23.14 27.92
C ARG A 325 12.36 22.32 28.70
N LEU A 326 12.84 21.69 29.77
CA LEU A 326 11.97 20.93 30.68
C LEU A 326 11.21 21.88 31.61
N ASP A 327 9.88 21.95 31.47
CA ASP A 327 8.97 22.85 32.22
C ASP A 327 8.68 22.42 33.67
N SER A 328 9.57 21.67 34.33
CA SER A 328 9.28 21.07 35.65
C SER A 328 9.68 21.97 36.82
N LYS A 329 9.07 21.72 37.99
CA LYS A 329 9.37 22.42 39.25
C LYS A 329 10.81 22.14 39.71
N ASP A 330 11.31 20.93 39.45
CA ASP A 330 12.68 20.48 39.75
C ASP A 330 13.38 19.96 38.48
N PRO A 331 13.88 20.85 37.61
CA PRO A 331 14.41 20.47 36.29
C PRO A 331 15.65 19.58 36.33
N VAL A 332 16.40 19.61 37.44
CA VAL A 332 17.64 18.84 37.60
C VAL A 332 17.35 17.36 37.88
N ALA A 333 16.40 17.06 38.78
CA ALA A 333 16.03 15.69 39.12
C ALA A 333 15.31 14.98 37.97
N ASP A 334 14.50 15.72 37.20
CA ASP A 334 13.85 15.20 36.00
C ASP A 334 14.88 14.91 34.90
N ALA A 335 15.85 15.79 34.69
CA ALA A 335 16.93 15.55 33.74
C ALA A 335 17.74 14.31 34.13
N GLU A 336 18.07 14.14 35.41
CA GLU A 336 18.75 12.96 35.93
C GLU A 336 17.96 11.67 35.66
N SER A 337 16.66 11.66 35.94
CA SER A 337 15.77 10.51 35.73
C SER A 337 15.66 10.12 34.26
N ILE A 338 15.56 11.12 33.37
CA ILE A 338 15.49 10.89 31.92
C ILE A 338 16.83 10.36 31.40
N VAL A 339 17.96 10.93 31.82
CA VAL A 339 19.29 10.47 31.41
C VAL A 339 19.56 9.05 31.93
N ALA A 340 19.24 8.77 33.19
CA ALA A 340 19.38 7.43 33.77
C ALA A 340 18.53 6.39 33.02
N LYS A 341 17.31 6.76 32.62
CA LYS A 341 16.45 5.91 31.78
C LYS A 341 17.06 5.70 30.39
N ALA A 342 17.59 6.74 29.76
CA ALA A 342 18.19 6.64 28.43
C ALA A 342 19.44 5.74 28.42
N ILE A 343 20.24 5.76 29.50
CA ILE A 343 21.39 4.85 29.69
C ILE A 343 20.89 3.42 29.88
N ARG A 344 19.87 3.20 30.72
CA ARG A 344 19.28 1.86 30.95
C ARG A 344 18.68 1.27 29.67
N ASP A 345 18.02 2.09 28.85
CA ASP A 345 17.43 1.69 27.57
C ASP A 345 18.50 1.47 26.47
N GLY A 346 19.79 1.67 26.77
CA GLY A 346 20.89 1.54 25.81
C GLY A 346 20.83 2.57 24.68
N ALA A 347 20.15 3.70 24.89
CA ALA A 347 20.03 4.74 23.89
C ALA A 347 21.29 5.61 23.79
N ILE A 348 22.04 5.72 24.89
CA ILE A 348 23.22 6.57 25.03
C ILE A 348 24.25 5.87 25.90
N ASP A 349 25.49 5.83 25.42
CA ASP A 349 26.64 5.33 26.17
C ASP A 349 27.25 6.44 27.02
N ALA A 350 26.72 6.61 28.23
CA ALA A 350 27.19 7.60 29.19
C ALA A 350 27.11 7.07 30.63
N THR A 351 27.86 7.69 31.52
CA THR A 351 27.82 7.46 32.97
C THR A 351 27.46 8.76 33.68
N ILE A 352 26.60 8.67 34.71
CA ILE A 352 26.22 9.82 35.54
C ILE A 352 27.15 9.88 36.75
N ASP A 353 27.76 11.04 36.98
CA ASP A 353 28.43 11.36 38.24
C ASP A 353 27.48 12.13 39.15
N HIS A 354 26.94 11.44 40.16
CA HIS A 354 25.99 12.00 41.11
C HIS A 354 26.62 13.03 42.06
N ALA A 355 27.93 12.98 42.30
CA ALA A 355 28.60 13.91 43.23
C ALA A 355 28.74 15.31 42.64
N ASN A 356 29.06 15.39 41.35
CA ASN A 356 29.23 16.66 40.62
C ASN A 356 28.02 17.06 39.77
N GLY A 357 27.03 16.16 39.62
CA GLY A 357 25.83 16.40 38.81
C GLY A 357 26.12 16.47 37.30
N TRP A 358 27.08 15.68 36.82
CA TRP A 358 27.52 15.67 35.42
C TRP A 358 27.17 14.36 34.73
N MET A 359 26.82 14.47 33.45
CA MET A 359 26.78 13.35 32.52
C MET A 359 28.11 13.31 31.76
N VAL A 360 28.82 12.18 31.86
CA VAL A 360 30.06 11.92 31.14
C VAL A 360 29.75 10.93 30.03
N SER A 361 29.86 11.35 28.77
CA SER A 361 29.70 10.44 27.63
C SER A 361 30.97 9.59 27.49
N LYS A 362 30.79 8.32 27.11
CA LYS A 362 31.92 7.49 26.68
C LYS A 362 32.30 7.89 25.27
N GLU A 363 33.59 7.98 24.99
CA GLU A 363 34.06 8.20 23.63
C GLU A 363 33.61 7.05 22.73
N THR A 364 33.05 7.39 21.57
CA THR A 364 32.72 6.39 20.54
C THR A 364 34.03 5.77 20.07
N GLY A 365 34.26 4.51 20.45
CA GLY A 365 35.37 3.72 19.95
C GLY A 365 35.27 3.46 18.44
N ASP A 366 36.34 2.95 17.85
CA ASP A 366 36.36 2.64 16.42
C ASP A 366 35.36 1.53 16.08
N VAL A 367 34.34 1.88 15.29
CA VAL A 367 33.27 0.98 14.84
C VAL A 367 33.84 -0.21 14.05
N TYR A 368 34.95 -0.02 13.33
CA TYR A 368 35.58 -1.10 12.54
C TYR A 368 36.26 -2.18 13.37
N SER A 369 36.53 -1.91 14.66
CA SER A 369 37.01 -2.92 15.59
C SER A 369 35.89 -3.88 16.04
N THR A 370 34.63 -3.56 15.72
CA THR A 370 33.46 -4.36 16.09
C THR A 370 32.90 -5.16 14.91
N ASN A 371 31.98 -6.08 15.19
CA ASN A 371 31.26 -6.88 14.19
C ASN A 371 30.11 -6.11 13.50
N GLU A 372 29.87 -4.84 13.85
CA GLU A 372 28.76 -4.06 13.32
C GLU A 372 28.81 -3.89 11.78
N PRO A 373 29.98 -3.60 11.15
CA PRO A 373 30.07 -3.54 9.69
C PRO A 373 29.77 -4.88 9.01
N GLN A 374 30.22 -5.99 9.58
CA GLN A 374 29.98 -7.33 9.02
C GLN A 374 28.49 -7.69 9.10
N ILE A 375 27.79 -7.35 10.19
CA ILE A 375 26.34 -7.52 10.30
C ILE A 375 25.60 -6.68 9.23
N ALA A 376 26.02 -5.43 9.04
CA ALA A 376 25.45 -4.57 8.00
C ALA A 376 25.66 -5.15 6.59
N PHE A 377 26.86 -5.64 6.28
CA PHE A 377 27.15 -6.29 4.99
C PHE A 377 26.36 -7.59 4.83
N ASN A 378 26.27 -8.44 5.85
CA ASN A 378 25.52 -9.68 5.79
C ASN A 378 24.04 -9.41 5.45
N SER A 379 23.41 -8.42 6.10
CA SER A 379 22.02 -8.04 5.80
C SER A 379 21.84 -7.59 4.34
N ARG A 380 22.80 -6.83 3.81
CA ARG A 380 22.79 -6.34 2.42
C ARG A 380 23.06 -7.46 1.41
N ILE A 381 23.98 -8.37 1.69
CA ILE A 381 24.29 -9.53 0.85
C ILE A 381 23.06 -10.43 0.77
N ALA A 382 22.44 -10.74 1.91
CA ALA A 382 21.21 -11.53 1.95
C ALA A 382 20.09 -10.89 1.11
N PHE A 383 19.91 -9.56 1.22
CA PHE A 383 18.95 -8.84 0.39
C PHE A 383 19.25 -8.96 -1.12
N CYS A 384 20.51 -8.74 -1.53
CA CYS A 384 20.93 -8.85 -2.93
C CYS A 384 20.75 -10.26 -3.48
N LEU A 385 21.13 -11.29 -2.71
CA LEU A 385 20.97 -12.69 -3.11
C LEU A 385 19.49 -13.08 -3.22
N ASN A 386 18.63 -12.61 -2.31
CA ASN A 386 17.19 -12.83 -2.41
C ASN A 386 16.60 -12.16 -3.65
N MET A 387 16.98 -10.93 -3.95
CA MET A 387 16.56 -10.23 -5.17
C MET A 387 17.01 -10.97 -6.44
N HIS A 388 18.25 -11.47 -6.46
CA HIS A 388 18.75 -12.28 -7.56
C HIS A 388 17.95 -13.59 -7.74
N ASN A 389 17.68 -14.30 -6.64
CA ASN A 389 16.89 -15.52 -6.65
C ASN A 389 15.44 -15.28 -7.12
N GLU A 390 14.81 -14.18 -6.70
CA GLU A 390 13.49 -13.77 -7.17
C GLU A 390 13.50 -13.43 -8.66
N ALA A 391 14.52 -12.71 -9.14
CA ALA A 391 14.67 -12.39 -10.55
C ALA A 391 14.84 -13.66 -11.40
N ILE A 392 15.67 -14.63 -10.96
CA ILE A 392 15.81 -15.92 -11.65
C ILE A 392 14.48 -16.68 -11.68
N LYS A 393 13.76 -16.73 -10.55
CA LYS A 393 12.43 -17.36 -10.48
C LYS A 393 11.42 -16.68 -11.42
N ALA A 394 11.45 -15.35 -11.53
CA ALA A 394 10.57 -14.60 -12.42
C ALA A 394 10.94 -14.78 -13.91
N MET A 395 12.24 -14.90 -14.24
CA MET A 395 12.72 -15.19 -15.59
C MET A 395 12.32 -16.60 -16.07
N ARG A 396 12.16 -17.53 -15.12
CA ARG A 396 11.57 -18.84 -15.39
C ARG A 396 10.05 -18.71 -15.44
N PHE A 397 9.51 -18.27 -16.57
CA PHE A 397 8.08 -18.45 -16.86
C PHE A 397 7.70 -19.92 -16.67
N PRO A 398 6.48 -20.24 -16.20
CA PRO A 398 6.06 -21.63 -16.08
C PRO A 398 6.28 -22.32 -17.44
N PRO A 399 7.04 -23.43 -17.50
CA PRO A 399 7.52 -24.02 -18.75
C PRO A 399 6.43 -24.53 -19.71
N ASN A 400 5.14 -24.32 -19.37
CA ASN A 400 3.99 -24.88 -20.06
C ASN A 400 2.95 -23.87 -20.59
N SER A 401 3.13 -22.55 -20.49
CA SER A 401 2.13 -21.61 -21.05
C SER A 401 2.03 -21.66 -22.59
N HIS A 402 3.02 -22.24 -23.25
CA HIS A 402 3.05 -22.44 -24.71
C HIS A 402 2.76 -23.88 -25.16
N LYS A 403 2.50 -24.83 -24.22
CA LYS A 403 2.39 -26.27 -24.51
C LYS A 403 0.95 -26.82 -24.58
N GLU A 404 -0.06 -25.97 -24.74
CA GLU A 404 -1.45 -26.41 -24.96
C GLU A 404 -2.01 -25.99 -26.31
N LYS A 405 -1.17 -25.97 -27.35
CA LYS A 405 -1.68 -26.30 -28.68
C LYS A 405 -1.14 -27.69 -28.96
N GLU A 406 -2.04 -28.67 -28.96
CA GLU A 406 -1.75 -30.00 -29.48
C GLU A 406 -0.92 -29.83 -30.77
N SER A 407 0.29 -30.40 -30.81
CA SER A 407 1.11 -30.28 -32.02
C SER A 407 0.29 -30.84 -33.18
N ALA A 408 0.33 -30.17 -34.34
CA ALA A 408 -0.40 -30.64 -35.51
C ALA A 408 -0.07 -32.10 -35.84
N GLU A 409 1.13 -32.55 -35.44
CA GLU A 409 1.60 -33.93 -35.45
C GLU A 409 0.80 -34.87 -34.55
N LYS A 410 0.63 -34.56 -33.26
CA LYS A 410 -0.18 -35.38 -32.34
C LYS A 410 -1.65 -35.45 -32.77
N ARG A 411 -2.16 -34.38 -33.39
CA ARG A 411 -3.51 -34.37 -33.95
C ARG A 411 -3.62 -35.24 -35.21
N ARG A 412 -2.56 -35.34 -36.02
CA ARG A 412 -2.48 -36.22 -37.19
C ARG A 412 -2.33 -37.69 -36.78
N GLU A 413 -1.48 -37.99 -35.80
CA GLU A 413 -1.31 -39.33 -35.25
C GLU A 413 -2.63 -39.87 -34.68
N ARG A 414 -3.41 -39.02 -34.00
CA ARG A 414 -4.72 -39.41 -33.46
C ARG A 414 -5.73 -39.72 -34.56
N LEU A 415 -5.78 -38.90 -35.62
CA LEU A 415 -6.63 -39.13 -36.78
C LEU A 415 -6.22 -40.40 -37.55
N GLN A 416 -4.92 -40.67 -37.65
CA GLN A 416 -4.41 -41.90 -38.27
C GLN A 416 -4.78 -43.13 -37.43
N GLN A 417 -4.68 -43.06 -36.10
CA GLN A 417 -5.12 -44.15 -35.22
C GLN A 417 -6.63 -44.37 -35.29
N GLU A 418 -7.43 -43.31 -35.38
CA GLU A 418 -8.87 -43.43 -35.61
C GLU A 418 -9.19 -44.06 -36.98
N GLU A 419 -8.42 -43.73 -38.02
CA GLU A 419 -8.57 -44.31 -39.36
C GLU A 419 -8.11 -45.77 -39.44
N GLU A 420 -7.03 -46.14 -38.73
CA GLU A 420 -6.56 -47.52 -38.60
C GLU A 420 -7.55 -48.38 -37.80
N LEU A 421 -8.10 -47.85 -36.71
CA LEU A 421 -9.17 -48.53 -35.95
C LEU A 421 -10.44 -48.72 -36.78
N ALA A 422 -10.83 -47.71 -37.57
CA ALA A 422 -11.98 -47.83 -38.47
C ALA A 422 -11.76 -48.88 -39.57
N LYS A 423 -10.53 -49.01 -40.09
CA LYS A 423 -10.18 -50.08 -41.04
C LYS A 423 -10.20 -51.45 -40.39
N HIS A 424 -9.67 -51.60 -39.18
CA HIS A 424 -9.69 -52.88 -38.47
C HIS A 424 -11.12 -53.34 -38.17
N MET A 425 -12.02 -52.43 -37.80
CA MET A 425 -13.44 -52.76 -37.60
C MET A 425 -14.14 -53.13 -38.91
N ALA A 426 -13.77 -52.49 -40.04
CA ALA A 426 -14.32 -52.84 -41.35
C ALA A 426 -13.80 -54.20 -41.86
N GLU A 427 -12.55 -54.54 -41.59
CA GLU A 427 -11.96 -55.84 -41.91
C GLU A 427 -12.56 -56.96 -41.03
N GLU A 428 -12.87 -56.70 -39.76
CA GLU A 428 -13.58 -57.64 -38.87
C GLU A 428 -15.06 -57.86 -39.30
N ASP A 429 -15.72 -56.85 -39.87
CA ASP A 429 -17.09 -56.98 -40.41
C ASP A 429 -17.13 -57.71 -41.77
N ASP A 430 -16.02 -57.74 -42.53
CA ASP A 430 -15.91 -58.45 -43.82
C ASP A 430 -15.49 -59.94 -43.66
N ASP A 431 -14.96 -60.34 -42.49
CA ASP A 431 -14.55 -61.71 -42.16
C ASP A 431 -15.69 -62.59 -41.58
N ASP A 432 -16.91 -62.06 -41.47
CA ASP A 432 -18.11 -62.77 -40.97
C ASP A 432 -19.14 -63.04 -42.11
N PHE A 433 -18.68 -63.70 -43.19
CA PHE A 433 -19.54 -64.27 -44.25
C PHE A 433 -19.12 -65.68 -44.71
#